data_AF-A0A5A5TAQ9-F1
#
_entry.id   AF-A0A5A5TAQ9-F1
#
_cell.length_a   1.000
_cell.length_b   1.000
_cell.length_c   1.000
_cell.angle_alpha   90.00
_cell.angle_beta   90.00
_cell.angle_gamma   90.00
#
_symmetry.space_group_name_H-M   'P 1'
#
loop_
_entity.id
_entity.type
_entity.pdbx_description
1 polymer ?
#
loop_
_entity_poly.entity_id
_entity_poly.type
_entity_poly.pdbx_seq_one_letter_code
_entity_poly.pdbx_strand_id
1 'polypeptide(L)' 'MKVGSLVVAVIGILAVIVGIILKVSSQAHGLTVLIIGAVLLILGLVGAFVLKPKA' A
#
# COMPACT_ATOMS: atom_id res chain seq x y z
N MET A 1 -15.15 10.30 -3.65
CA MET A 1 -14.59 8.93 -3.48
C MET A 1 -13.12 8.78 -3.89
N LYS A 2 -12.54 9.64 -4.74
CA LYS A 2 -11.12 9.53 -5.18
C LYS A 2 -10.08 9.81 -4.09
N VAL A 3 -10.39 10.72 -3.15
CA VAL A 3 -9.46 11.11 -2.07
C VAL A 3 -9.15 9.95 -1.13
N GLY A 4 -10.16 9.16 -0.73
CA GLY A 4 -9.94 7.99 0.14
C GLY A 4 -9.03 6.93 -0.48
N SER A 5 -9.17 6.67 -1.78
CA SER A 5 -8.34 5.69 -2.48
C SER A 5 -6.87 6.13 -2.62
N LEU A 6 -6.65 7.42 -2.86
CA LEU A 6 -5.31 8.00 -2.89
C LEU A 6 -4.63 7.93 -1.52
N VAL A 7 -5.36 8.23 -0.44
CA VAL A 7 -4.85 8.11 0.92
C VAL A 7 -4.45 6.67 1.25
N VAL A 8 -5.28 5.69 0.88
CA VAL A 8 -4.96 4.26 1.08
C VAL A 8 -3.71 3.85 0.28
N ALA A 9 -3.55 4.33 -0.97
CA ALA A 9 -2.36 4.05 -1.77
C ALA A 9 -1.08 4.64 -1.13
N VAL A 10 -1.15 5.87 -0.61
CA VAL A 10 -0.02 6.53 0.08
C VAL A 10 0.38 5.75 1.34
N ILE A 11 -0.59 5.30 2.13
CA ILE A 11 -0.33 4.47 3.31
C ILE A 11 0.31 3.13 2.89
N GLY A 12 -0.13 2.53 1.78
CA GLY A 12 0.49 1.33 1.22
C GLY A 12 1.97 1.54 0.86
N ILE A 13 2.32 2.67 0.24
CA ILE A 13 3.72 3.00 -0.10
C ILE A 13 4.57 3.12 1.17
N LEU A 14 4.08 3.84 2.19
CA LEU A 14 4.80 3.98 3.46
C LEU A 14 5.01 2.63 4.14
N ALA A 15 3.99 1.77 4.17
CA ALA A 15 4.09 0.43 4.73
C ALA A 15 5.07 -0.47 3.96
N VAL A 16 5.16 -0.34 2.63
CA VAL A 16 6.18 -1.04 1.82
C VAL A 16 7.58 -0.57 2.20
N ILE A 17 7.81 0.74 2.31
CA ILE A 17 9.11 1.31 2.70
C ILE A 17 9.53 0.80 4.08
N VAL A 18 8.61 0.87 5.06
CA VAL A 18 8.85 0.37 6.43
C VAL A 18 9.09 -1.13 6.42
N GLY A 19 8.31 -1.90 5.65
CA GLY A 19 8.49 -3.34 5.49
C GLY A 19 9.87 -3.71 4.93
N ILE A 20 10.36 -2.97 3.93
CA ILE A 20 11.71 -3.15 3.38
C ILE A 20 12.77 -2.87 4.46
N ILE A 21 12.67 -1.75 5.18
CA ILE A 21 13.62 -1.39 6.24
C ILE A 21 13.66 -2.48 7.32
N LEU A 22 12.49 -2.94 7.78
CA LEU A 22 12.38 -4.00 8.77
C LEU A 22 12.94 -5.33 8.24
N LYS A 23 12.68 -5.67 6.97
CA LYS A 23 13.19 -6.89 6.35
C LYS A 23 14.72 -6.88 6.24
N VAL A 24 15.30 -5.74 5.83
CA VAL A 24 16.76 -5.54 5.75
C VAL A 24 17.38 -5.55 7.14
N SER A 25 16.65 -5.08 8.15
CA SER A 25 17.06 -5.10 9.56
C SER A 25 16.86 -6.47 10.23
N SER A 26 16.53 -7.52 9.48
CA SER A 26 16.25 -8.89 9.98
C SER A 26 15.18 -8.96 11.09
N GLN A 27 14.26 -8.00 11.12
CA GLN A 27 13.11 -8.04 12.02
C GLN A 27 12.11 -9.09 11.56
N ALA A 28 11.60 -9.89 12.50
CA ALA A 28 10.67 -10.99 12.22
C ALA A 28 9.42 -10.55 11.44
N HIS A 29 8.97 -9.31 11.67
CA HIS A 29 7.76 -8.76 11.06
C HIS A 29 7.99 -8.04 9.72
N GLY A 30 9.24 -7.91 9.24
CA GLY A 30 9.53 -7.14 8.04
C GLY A 30 8.84 -7.68 6.78
N LEU A 31 8.79 -9.00 6.62
CA LEU A 31 8.08 -9.62 5.49
C LEU A 31 6.56 -9.41 5.57
N THR A 32 5.98 -9.55 6.77
CA THR A 32 4.53 -9.37 6.97
C THR A 32 4.10 -7.93 6.70
N VAL A 33 4.84 -6.95 7.21
CA VAL A 33 4.55 -5.52 6.98
C VAL A 33 4.69 -5.17 5.50
N LEU A 34 5.69 -5.73 4.82
CA LEU A 34 5.88 -5.54 3.38
C LEU A 34 4.70 -6.06 2.56
N ILE A 35 4.20 -7.27 2.89
CA ILE A 35 3.04 -7.86 2.20
C ILE A 35 1.78 -7.03 2.44
N ILE A 36 1.53 -6.60 3.68
CA ILE A 36 0.38 -5.74 4.02
C ILE A 36 0.46 -4.41 3.25
N GLY A 37 1.63 -3.79 3.21
CA GLY A 37 1.86 -2.56 2.45
C GLY A 37 1.56 -2.73 0.96
N ALA A 38 2.02 -3.83 0.36
CA ALA A 38 1.74 -4.14 -1.04
C ALA A 38 0.24 -4.33 -1.31
N VAL A 39 -0.48 -5.03 -0.42
CA VAL A 39 -1.93 -5.21 -0.54
C VAL A 39 -2.68 -3.88 -0.45
N LEU A 40 -2.32 -3.01 0.51
CA LEU A 40 -2.91 -1.67 0.64
C LEU A 40 -2.65 -0.81 -0.60
N LEU A 41 -1.45 -0.90 -1.18
CA LEU A 41 -1.10 -0.22 -2.42
C LEU A 41 -1.99 -0.68 -3.58
N ILE A 42 -2.16 -1.99 -3.75
CA ILE A 42 -3.02 -2.56 -4.80
C ILE A 42 -4.47 -2.12 -4.59
N LEU A 43 -5.00 -2.19 -3.37
CA LEU A 43 -6.36 -1.75 -3.08
C LEU A 43 -6.56 -0.25 -3.33
N GLY A 44 -5.59 0.58 -2.96
CA GLY A 44 -5.61 2.02 -3.22
C GLY A 44 -5.54 2.36 -4.72
N LEU A 45 -4.76 1.61 -5.50
CA LEU A 45 -4.68 1.76 -6.96
C LEU A 45 -5.93 1.25 -7.67
N VAL A 46 -6.44 0.08 -7.27
CA VAL A 46 -7.69 -0.50 -7.80
C VAL A 46 -8.87 0.42 -7.49
N GLY A 47 -9.00 0.91 -6.26
CA GLY A 47 -10.03 1.88 -5.91
C GLY A 47 -9.92 3.16 -6.75
N ALA A 48 -8.70 3.63 -7.04
CA ALA A 48 -8.50 4.82 -7.86
C ALA A 48 -8.85 4.58 -9.34
N PHE A 49 -8.58 3.37 -9.84
CA PHE A 49 -8.83 2.99 -11.23
C PHE A 49 -10.28 2.57 -11.48
N VAL A 50 -10.90 1.83 -10.57
CA VAL A 50 -12.32 1.40 -10.64
C VAL A 50 -13.27 2.57 -10.43
N LEU A 51 -12.92 3.52 -9.54
CA LEU A 51 -13.67 4.76 -9.34
C LEU A 51 -13.31 5.83 -10.37
N LYS A 52 -12.47 5.52 -11.37
CA LYS A 52 -12.29 6.38 -12.54
C LYS A 52 -13.61 6.30 -13.31
N PRO A 53 -14.37 7.40 -13.46
CA PRO A 53 -15.60 7.38 -14.24
C PRO A 53 -15.21 6.92 -15.65
N LYS A 54 -15.86 5.85 -16.12
CA LYS A 54 -15.88 5.49 -17.54
C LYS A 54 -16.54 6.68 -18.24
N ALA A 55 -15.72 7.55 -18.81
CA ALA A 55 -16.15 8.55 -19.77
C ALA A 55 -16.60 7.84 -21.04
#